data_AF-A0AAN8WLX3-F1
#
_entry.id   AF-A0AAN8WLX3-F1
#
_cell.length_a   1.000
_cell.length_b   1.000
_cell.length_c   1.000
_cell.angle_alpha   90.00
_cell.angle_beta   90.00
_cell.angle_gamma   90.00
#
_symmetry.space_group_name_H-M   'P 1'
#
loop_
_entity.id
_entity.type
_entity.pdbx_description
1 polymer ?
#
loop_
_entity_poly.entity_id
_entity_poly.type
_entity_poly.pdbx_seq_one_letter_code
_entity_poly.pdbx_strand_id
1 'polypeptide(L)'
;MSTSVPEDKRGERRFFHQRSLILEAVRLRTFVKWESSNVTPEDIAAAGLYCVRSMDNVKCPFCEGFIGMWSAGDEPIVEHEKHHKQCRFFSPNGYFANVPLKGSDEDLTKVYRFLLDYHDFFVSSTLPKPPNSILHTDAVRDLVVENEAYPSMNTVTARINTYTKWPKDVGIDPAVMADAGFFSTQTDGDWVKCYYCGGGLFGWLKGDSPAKDHARFYSFCPYIREKLGEEEVLKIVTENPAPKAKDRSLKLSEEEKDLLMHFPVCKRMATVGMRKDDLVNGFEYVLERDGMPHFDFNKMADEVVDFELRATKARRLAAITENTAEQHSTKEYPLQ
;
A
#
# COMPACT_ATOMS: atom_id res chain seq x y z
N MET A 1 -1.17 -26.68 29.22
CA MET A 1 -2.40 -26.45 28.46
C MET A 1 -2.05 -25.49 27.35
N SER A 2 -1.99 -25.97 26.10
CA SER A 2 -1.72 -25.11 24.93
C SER A 2 -2.97 -24.30 24.66
N THR A 3 -3.00 -23.04 25.10
CA THR A 3 -4.04 -22.09 24.66
C THR A 3 -3.68 -21.69 23.24
N SER A 4 -4.31 -22.32 22.25
CA SER A 4 -4.23 -21.85 20.87
C SER A 4 -4.69 -20.39 20.84
N VAL A 5 -3.78 -19.51 20.43
CA VAL A 5 -4.12 -18.10 20.22
C VAL A 5 -5.20 -18.05 19.13
N PRO A 6 -6.35 -17.41 19.38
CA PRO A 6 -7.39 -17.29 18.36
C PRO A 6 -6.81 -16.66 17.12
N GLU A 7 -6.92 -17.35 15.98
CA GLU A 7 -6.43 -16.86 14.71
C GLU A 7 -7.19 -15.57 14.34
N ASP A 8 -6.45 -14.47 14.20
CA ASP A 8 -7.00 -13.19 13.76
C ASP A 8 -7.40 -13.31 12.29
N LYS A 9 -8.68 -13.63 12.05
CA LYS A 9 -9.26 -13.85 10.71
C LYS A 9 -9.18 -12.64 9.78
N ARG A 10 -8.80 -11.47 10.28
CA ARG A 10 -8.67 -10.22 9.49
C ARG A 10 -7.48 -10.24 8.54
N GLY A 11 -6.51 -11.13 8.76
CA GLY A 11 -5.33 -11.22 7.92
C GLY A 11 -4.47 -9.95 7.98
N GLU A 12 -3.82 -9.61 6.87
CA GLU A 12 -2.93 -8.45 6.78
C GLU A 12 -3.71 -7.13 6.93
N ARG A 13 -3.31 -6.33 7.91
CA ARG A 13 -3.92 -5.03 8.27
C ARG A 13 -2.99 -3.85 8.03
N ARG A 14 -1.73 -4.10 7.67
CA ARG A 14 -0.74 -3.07 7.37
C ARG A 14 -1.08 -2.39 6.06
N PHE A 15 -0.87 -1.09 6.02
CA PHE A 15 -0.92 -0.31 4.80
C PHE A 15 0.04 0.87 4.89
N PHE A 16 0.59 1.30 3.75
CA PHE A 16 1.37 2.54 3.68
C PHE A 16 0.58 3.67 3.01
N HIS A 17 -0.27 3.33 2.03
CA HIS A 17 -1.13 4.28 1.34
C HIS A 17 -2.51 3.68 1.08
N GLN A 18 -3.57 4.47 1.21
CA GLN A 18 -4.92 4.01 0.84
C GLN A 18 -5.08 3.77 -0.66
N ARG A 19 -4.11 4.18 -1.48
CA ARG A 19 -4.05 3.79 -2.89
C ARG A 19 -4.13 2.27 -3.05
N SER A 20 -3.69 1.48 -2.06
CA SER A 20 -3.82 0.01 -2.02
C SER A 20 -5.23 -0.50 -2.30
N LEU A 21 -6.26 0.34 -2.16
CA LEU A 21 -7.64 0.05 -2.55
C LEU A 21 -7.85 -0.20 -4.05
N ILE A 22 -6.84 -0.01 -4.91
CA ILE A 22 -6.88 -0.54 -6.28
C ILE A 22 -6.95 -2.07 -6.30
N LEU A 23 -6.40 -2.73 -5.28
CA LEU A 23 -6.43 -4.19 -5.11
C LEU A 23 -7.77 -4.61 -4.51
N GLU A 24 -8.52 -5.46 -5.20
CA GLU A 24 -9.78 -6.01 -4.70
C GLU A 24 -9.61 -6.72 -3.36
N ALA A 25 -8.53 -7.48 -3.20
CA ALA A 25 -8.21 -8.14 -1.94
C ALA A 25 -8.07 -7.15 -0.77
N VAL A 26 -7.49 -5.97 -1.00
CA VAL A 26 -7.36 -4.92 0.04
C VAL A 26 -8.72 -4.30 0.34
N ARG A 27 -9.57 -4.08 -0.67
CA ARG A 27 -10.96 -3.65 -0.45
C ARG A 27 -11.72 -4.66 0.41
N LEU A 28 -11.59 -5.96 0.11
CA LEU A 28 -12.22 -7.03 0.88
C LEU A 28 -11.77 -7.06 2.35
N ARG A 29 -10.48 -6.78 2.63
CA ARG A 29 -9.94 -6.71 4.00
C ARG A 29 -10.58 -5.61 4.86
N THR A 30 -11.24 -4.62 4.26
CA THR A 30 -11.94 -3.57 5.02
C THR A 30 -13.21 -4.07 5.72
N PHE A 31 -13.73 -5.24 5.32
CA PHE A 31 -14.99 -5.80 5.84
C PHE A 31 -14.74 -6.66 7.09
N VAL A 32 -14.53 -6.00 8.23
CA VAL A 32 -14.15 -6.68 9.48
C VAL A 32 -15.35 -7.05 10.39
N LYS A 33 -16.51 -6.43 10.18
CA LYS A 33 -17.81 -6.73 10.79
C LYS A 33 -18.90 -6.23 9.87
N TRP A 34 -19.06 -6.87 8.71
CA TRP A 34 -20.13 -6.51 7.79
C TRP A 34 -21.44 -7.09 8.30
N GLU A 35 -22.43 -6.24 8.55
CA GLU A 35 -23.69 -6.63 9.20
C GLU A 35 -24.86 -6.77 8.21
N SER A 36 -24.72 -6.25 6.99
CA SER A 36 -25.79 -6.38 5.98
C SER A 36 -25.79 -7.77 5.38
N SER A 37 -26.94 -8.44 5.44
CA SER A 37 -27.21 -9.71 4.77
C SER A 37 -27.67 -9.56 3.32
N ASN A 38 -27.94 -8.33 2.88
CA ASN A 38 -28.53 -8.07 1.56
C ASN A 38 -27.51 -8.16 0.44
N VAL A 39 -26.23 -7.92 0.75
CA VAL A 39 -25.10 -7.94 -0.17
C VAL A 39 -23.86 -8.50 0.54
N THR A 40 -23.01 -9.22 -0.20
CA THR A 40 -21.80 -9.82 0.37
C THR A 40 -20.58 -8.90 0.26
N PRO A 41 -19.64 -8.94 1.22
CA PRO A 41 -18.35 -8.26 1.09
C PRO A 41 -17.62 -8.55 -0.23
N GLU A 42 -17.69 -9.79 -0.70
CA GLU A 42 -17.07 -10.26 -1.94
C GLU A 42 -17.67 -9.54 -3.16
N ASP A 43 -18.99 -9.49 -3.28
CA ASP A 43 -19.66 -8.81 -4.39
C ASP A 43 -19.41 -7.29 -4.37
N ILE A 44 -19.36 -6.70 -3.17
CA ILE A 44 -19.05 -5.28 -3.00
C ILE A 44 -17.60 -4.98 -3.42
N ALA A 45 -16.63 -5.77 -2.96
CA ALA A 45 -15.22 -5.59 -3.30
C ALA A 45 -14.97 -5.78 -4.81
N ALA A 46 -15.61 -6.80 -5.41
CA ALA A 46 -15.59 -7.05 -6.85
C ALA A 46 -16.20 -5.89 -7.64
N ALA A 47 -17.22 -5.23 -7.10
CA ALA A 47 -17.81 -4.01 -7.67
C ALA A 47 -16.94 -2.74 -7.52
N GLY A 48 -15.72 -2.86 -6.97
CA GLY A 48 -14.79 -1.74 -6.83
C GLY A 48 -15.00 -0.88 -5.57
N LEU A 49 -15.74 -1.39 -4.58
CA LEU A 49 -16.14 -0.67 -3.39
C LEU A 49 -15.45 -1.24 -2.14
N TYR A 50 -15.26 -0.41 -1.12
CA TYR A 50 -14.70 -0.80 0.18
C TYR A 50 -15.57 -0.30 1.34
N CYS A 51 -15.48 -0.97 2.49
CA CYS A 51 -16.23 -0.63 3.69
C CYS A 51 -15.66 0.63 4.37
N VAL A 52 -16.52 1.62 4.63
CA VAL A 52 -16.14 2.83 5.38
C VAL A 52 -16.48 2.74 6.87
N ARG A 53 -16.92 1.57 7.34
CA ARG A 53 -17.17 1.25 8.77
C ARG A 53 -18.24 2.16 9.42
N SER A 54 -19.21 2.64 8.64
CA SER A 54 -20.32 3.46 9.13
C SER A 54 -21.63 2.93 8.54
N MET A 55 -22.45 2.29 9.38
CA MET A 55 -23.65 1.57 8.91
C MET A 55 -23.28 0.54 7.82
N ASP A 56 -24.11 0.42 6.78
CA ASP A 56 -23.85 -0.40 5.59
C ASP A 56 -23.26 0.43 4.42
N ASN A 57 -22.63 1.56 4.72
CA ASN A 57 -22.02 2.39 3.69
C ASN A 57 -20.73 1.78 3.17
N VAL A 58 -20.57 1.88 1.87
CA VAL A 58 -19.36 1.52 1.12
C VAL A 58 -19.00 2.66 0.19
N LYS A 59 -17.74 2.71 -0.21
CA LYS A 59 -17.20 3.80 -1.03
C LYS A 59 -16.32 3.27 -2.14
N CYS A 60 -16.28 3.97 -3.27
CA CYS A 60 -15.36 3.66 -4.36
C CYS A 60 -14.08 4.50 -4.25
N PRO A 61 -12.86 3.94 -4.35
CA PRO A 61 -11.62 4.72 -4.36
C PRO A 61 -11.35 5.42 -5.71
N PHE A 62 -12.18 5.15 -6.73
CA PHE A 62 -12.00 5.69 -8.08
C PHE A 62 -12.89 6.90 -8.37
N CYS A 63 -14.11 6.95 -7.80
CA CYS A 63 -15.03 8.07 -7.94
C CYS A 63 -15.36 8.77 -6.61
N GLU A 64 -14.90 8.24 -5.48
CA GLU A 64 -15.22 8.71 -4.13
C GLU A 64 -16.72 8.67 -3.78
N GLY A 65 -17.52 7.99 -4.62
CA GLY A 65 -18.95 7.84 -4.44
C GLY A 65 -19.32 6.89 -3.31
N PHE A 66 -20.30 7.27 -2.50
CA PHE A 66 -20.90 6.43 -1.45
C PHE A 66 -22.11 5.66 -1.99
N ILE A 67 -22.30 4.46 -1.46
CA ILE A 67 -23.47 3.60 -1.66
C ILE A 67 -23.78 2.93 -0.32
N GLY A 68 -25.06 2.78 0.03
CA GLY A 68 -25.52 2.15 1.27
C GLY A 68 -27.04 1.97 1.23
N MET A 69 -27.66 1.64 2.36
CA MET A 69 -29.08 1.29 2.46
C MET A 69 -29.47 0.12 1.53
N TRP A 70 -28.65 -0.93 1.56
CA TRP A 70 -28.80 -2.10 0.70
C TRP A 70 -30.12 -2.83 0.97
N SER A 71 -30.79 -3.24 -0.10
CA SER A 71 -32.03 -4.01 -0.10
C SER A 71 -31.82 -5.42 -0.64
N ALA A 72 -32.70 -6.35 -0.26
CA ALA A 72 -32.63 -7.72 -0.77
C ALA A 72 -32.75 -7.74 -2.30
N GLY A 73 -31.76 -8.32 -2.97
CA GLY A 73 -31.69 -8.38 -4.44
C GLY A 73 -30.88 -7.26 -5.08
N ASP A 74 -30.33 -6.31 -4.32
CA ASP A 74 -29.41 -5.32 -4.86
C ASP A 74 -28.11 -6.00 -5.34
N GLU A 75 -27.65 -5.63 -6.52
CA GLU A 75 -26.37 -6.07 -7.06
C GLU A 75 -25.35 -4.91 -6.95
N PRO A 76 -24.27 -5.03 -6.15
CA PRO A 76 -23.35 -3.91 -5.91
C PRO A 76 -22.77 -3.26 -7.16
N ILE A 77 -22.48 -4.06 -8.19
CA ILE A 77 -21.96 -3.57 -9.47
C ILE A 77 -23.00 -2.72 -10.22
N VAL A 78 -24.26 -3.15 -10.21
CA VAL A 78 -25.37 -2.45 -10.87
C VAL A 78 -25.68 -1.15 -10.15
N GLU A 79 -25.74 -1.17 -8.81
CA GLU A 79 -25.97 0.03 -8.02
C GLU A 79 -24.81 1.02 -8.16
N HIS A 80 -23.56 0.54 -8.23
CA HIS A 80 -22.41 1.39 -8.49
C HIS A 80 -22.48 2.07 -9.86
N GLU A 81 -22.78 1.33 -10.93
CA GLU A 81 -22.92 1.90 -12.27
C GLU A 81 -24.09 2.89 -12.34
N LYS A 82 -25.24 2.51 -11.78
CA LYS A 82 -26.48 3.30 -11.77
C LYS A 82 -26.28 4.66 -11.08
N HIS A 83 -25.65 4.67 -9.90
CA HIS A 83 -25.49 5.87 -9.09
C HIS A 83 -24.25 6.70 -9.48
N HIS A 84 -23.21 6.07 -10.02
CA HIS A 84 -21.95 6.72 -10.36
C HIS A 84 -21.52 6.40 -11.80
N LYS A 85 -22.39 6.70 -12.78
CA LYS A 85 -22.20 6.40 -14.22
C LYS A 85 -20.90 6.90 -14.84
N GLN A 86 -20.31 7.96 -14.27
CA GLN A 86 -19.04 8.54 -14.72
C GLN A 86 -17.83 7.96 -13.96
N CYS A 87 -18.05 6.95 -13.12
CA CYS A 87 -16.99 6.32 -12.36
C CYS A 87 -15.98 5.69 -13.30
N ARG A 88 -14.72 6.06 -13.05
CA ARG A 88 -13.54 5.57 -13.76
C ARG A 88 -13.37 4.05 -13.68
N PHE A 89 -13.95 3.40 -12.66
CA PHE A 89 -14.01 1.95 -12.54
C PHE A 89 -14.63 1.26 -13.78
N PHE A 90 -15.65 1.86 -14.39
CA PHE A 90 -16.32 1.32 -15.59
C PHE A 90 -15.68 1.75 -16.91
N SER A 91 -14.51 2.40 -16.88
CA SER A 91 -13.88 2.89 -18.10
C SER A 91 -13.46 1.73 -19.01
N PRO A 92 -14.00 1.63 -20.24
CA PRO A 92 -13.80 0.47 -21.13
C PRO A 92 -12.35 0.32 -21.60
N ASN A 93 -11.54 1.37 -21.48
CA ASN A 93 -10.17 1.42 -21.99
C ASN A 93 -9.09 1.08 -20.95
N GLY A 94 -9.46 0.60 -19.75
CA GLY A 94 -8.49 0.13 -18.75
C GLY A 94 -7.52 1.23 -18.29
N TYR A 95 -7.98 2.48 -18.24
CA TYR A 95 -7.17 3.65 -17.84
C TYR A 95 -6.71 3.63 -16.38
N PHE A 96 -7.13 2.63 -15.60
CA PHE A 96 -6.89 2.56 -14.17
C PHE A 96 -6.24 1.25 -13.81
N ALA A 97 -5.40 1.31 -12.79
CA ALA A 97 -4.76 0.15 -12.20
C ALA A 97 -5.71 -0.66 -11.30
N ASN A 98 -7.02 -0.78 -11.60
CA ASN A 98 -7.87 -1.70 -10.85
C ASN A 98 -7.31 -3.13 -10.99
N VAL A 99 -7.11 -3.79 -9.85
CA VAL A 99 -6.54 -5.14 -9.76
C VAL A 99 -7.60 -6.04 -9.11
N PRO A 100 -8.46 -6.68 -9.91
CA PRO A 100 -9.43 -7.65 -9.41
C PRO A 100 -8.77 -8.98 -9.02
N LEU A 101 -9.51 -9.85 -8.33
CA LEU A 101 -9.02 -11.19 -7.95
C LEU A 101 -8.83 -12.12 -9.15
N LYS A 102 -9.56 -11.88 -10.25
CA LYS A 102 -9.53 -12.69 -11.47
C LYS A 102 -9.48 -11.80 -12.71
N GLY A 103 -8.57 -12.11 -13.63
CA GLY A 103 -8.46 -11.46 -14.93
C GLY A 103 -9.36 -12.10 -15.99
N SER A 104 -9.42 -11.45 -17.16
CA SER A 104 -10.10 -11.98 -18.35
C SER A 104 -9.47 -13.28 -18.87
N ASP A 105 -8.19 -13.48 -18.59
CA ASP A 105 -7.38 -14.61 -19.02
C ASP A 105 -6.39 -15.02 -17.92
N GLU A 106 -5.66 -16.10 -18.17
CA GLU A 106 -4.73 -16.69 -17.21
C GLU A 106 -3.55 -15.77 -16.91
N ASP A 107 -2.98 -15.11 -17.91
CA ASP A 107 -1.81 -14.23 -17.75
C ASP A 107 -2.18 -12.99 -16.95
N LEU A 108 -3.32 -12.37 -17.25
CA LEU A 108 -3.81 -11.24 -16.48
C LEU A 108 -4.16 -11.63 -15.03
N THR A 109 -4.67 -12.85 -14.83
CA THR A 109 -4.88 -13.38 -13.46
C THR A 109 -3.55 -13.57 -12.72
N LYS A 110 -2.50 -14.05 -13.40
CA LYS A 110 -1.14 -14.14 -12.83
C LYS A 110 -0.59 -12.75 -12.50
N VAL A 111 -0.85 -11.74 -13.35
CA VAL A 111 -0.49 -10.34 -13.09
C VAL A 111 -1.09 -9.86 -11.77
N TYR A 112 -2.40 -9.99 -11.63
CA TYR A 112 -3.10 -9.52 -10.44
C TYR A 112 -2.67 -10.24 -9.17
N ARG A 113 -2.43 -11.55 -9.27
CA ARG A 113 -1.91 -12.34 -8.14
C ARG A 113 -0.52 -11.86 -7.73
N PHE A 114 0.42 -11.67 -8.66
CA PHE A 114 1.76 -11.23 -8.27
C PHE A 114 1.74 -9.80 -7.71
N LEU A 115 0.89 -8.90 -8.23
CA LEU A 115 0.78 -7.54 -7.69
C LEU A 115 0.26 -7.54 -6.24
N LEU A 116 -0.65 -8.46 -5.91
CA LEU A 116 -1.10 -8.67 -4.54
C LEU A 116 0.02 -9.26 -3.67
N ASP A 117 0.69 -10.32 -4.13
CA ASP A 117 1.83 -10.93 -3.44
C ASP A 117 2.94 -9.88 -3.19
N TYR A 118 3.21 -9.02 -4.18
CA TYR A 118 4.16 -7.92 -4.09
C TYR A 118 3.75 -6.92 -3.02
N HIS A 119 2.51 -6.43 -3.07
CA HIS A 119 2.00 -5.48 -2.09
C HIS A 119 2.07 -6.04 -0.67
N ASP A 120 1.62 -7.28 -0.46
CA ASP A 120 1.60 -7.91 0.86
C ASP A 120 3.02 -8.13 1.39
N PHE A 121 3.94 -8.58 0.55
CA PHE A 121 5.36 -8.66 0.90
C PHE A 121 5.92 -7.28 1.25
N PHE A 122 5.60 -6.26 0.46
CA PHE A 122 6.12 -4.91 0.65
C PHE A 122 5.67 -4.32 1.98
N VAL A 123 4.38 -4.33 2.30
CA VAL A 123 3.87 -3.77 3.57
C VAL A 123 4.29 -4.57 4.79
N SER A 124 4.64 -5.85 4.62
CA SER A 124 5.05 -6.73 5.72
C SER A 124 6.55 -6.77 5.99
N SER A 125 7.36 -6.53 4.97
CA SER A 125 8.82 -6.70 5.01
C SER A 125 9.61 -5.40 4.86
N THR A 126 8.96 -4.27 4.56
CA THR A 126 9.63 -2.97 4.38
C THR A 126 9.15 -1.93 5.38
N LEU A 127 9.82 -0.77 5.40
CA LEU A 127 9.46 0.37 6.25
C LEU A 127 8.62 1.41 5.47
N PRO A 128 7.62 2.02 6.11
CA PRO A 128 6.91 3.15 5.53
C PRO A 128 7.88 4.31 5.30
N LYS A 129 7.88 4.89 4.10
CA LYS A 129 8.69 6.08 3.81
C LYS A 129 8.04 7.32 4.42
N PRO A 130 8.79 8.15 5.19
CA PRO A 130 8.30 9.45 5.62
C PRO A 130 7.96 10.32 4.39
N PRO A 131 6.95 11.20 4.46
CA PRO A 131 6.52 12.05 3.34
C PRO A 131 7.62 12.92 2.72
N ASN A 132 8.70 13.20 3.49
CA ASN A 132 9.80 14.09 3.09
C ASN A 132 11.16 13.37 2.99
N SER A 133 11.19 12.04 2.96
CA SER A 133 12.46 11.31 2.84
C SER A 133 12.96 11.32 1.39
N ILE A 134 14.13 11.91 1.18
CA ILE A 134 14.85 11.95 -0.11
C ILE A 134 15.71 10.66 -0.30
N LEU A 135 15.75 9.78 0.71
CA LEU A 135 16.59 8.58 0.68
C LEU A 135 15.97 7.49 -0.20
N HIS A 136 16.47 7.42 -1.43
CA HIS A 136 16.42 6.24 -2.28
C HIS A 136 17.62 5.35 -1.98
N THR A 137 17.51 4.41 -1.04
CA THR A 137 18.51 3.34 -0.97
C THR A 137 17.89 1.99 -0.62
N ASP A 138 18.27 1.00 -1.42
CA ASP A 138 17.84 -0.41 -1.47
C ASP A 138 18.27 -1.25 -0.26
N ALA A 139 18.54 -0.62 0.89
CA ALA A 139 19.15 -1.28 2.04
C ALA A 139 18.45 -0.86 3.33
N VAL A 140 17.28 -1.45 3.64
CA VAL A 140 16.62 -1.15 4.92
C VAL A 140 15.90 -2.36 5.50
N ARG A 141 16.67 -3.33 6.00
CA ARG A 141 16.23 -4.15 7.15
C ARG A 141 16.72 -3.57 8.49
N ASP A 142 17.73 -2.71 8.47
CA ASP A 142 18.47 -2.29 9.66
C ASP A 142 18.47 -0.77 9.95
N LEU A 143 17.72 0.06 9.20
CA LEU A 143 17.59 1.46 9.61
C LEU A 143 16.61 1.55 10.78
N VAL A 144 17.18 1.88 11.94
CA VAL A 144 16.44 2.55 13.01
C VAL A 144 15.74 3.76 12.37
N VAL A 145 14.44 3.88 12.60
CA VAL A 145 13.74 5.14 12.29
C VAL A 145 14.30 6.19 13.25
N GLU A 146 15.36 6.89 12.83
CA GLU A 146 16.06 7.86 13.68
C GLU A 146 15.20 9.08 13.98
N ASN A 147 14.26 9.41 13.08
CA ASN A 147 13.40 10.57 13.19
C ASN A 147 11.92 10.20 13.05
N GLU A 148 11.06 10.97 13.72
CA GLU A 148 9.61 10.85 13.62
C GLU A 148 9.15 10.99 12.15
N ALA A 149 8.39 10.02 11.65
CA ALA A 149 7.85 10.06 10.29
C ALA A 149 6.88 11.24 10.06
N TYR A 150 6.18 11.67 11.12
CA TYR A 150 5.23 12.79 11.13
C TYR A 150 5.49 13.68 12.36
N PRO A 151 6.48 14.59 12.32
CA PRO A 151 6.85 15.42 13.47
C PRO A 151 5.72 16.34 13.97
N SER A 152 4.82 16.75 13.07
CA SER A 152 3.64 17.55 13.44
C SER A 152 2.60 16.79 14.28
N MET A 153 2.74 15.46 14.40
CA MET A 153 1.84 14.57 15.13
C MET A 153 2.49 14.01 16.40
N ASN A 154 3.57 14.61 16.88
CA ASN A 154 4.33 14.13 18.04
C ASN A 154 3.59 14.29 19.39
N THR A 155 2.67 15.26 19.50
CA THR A 155 1.82 15.40 20.69
C THR A 155 0.56 14.54 20.61
N VAL A 156 0.14 13.98 21.76
CA VAL A 156 -1.12 13.21 21.88
C VAL A 156 -2.31 14.07 21.44
N THR A 157 -2.37 15.33 21.84
CA THR A 157 -3.44 16.27 21.48
C THR A 157 -3.55 16.47 19.97
N ALA A 158 -2.43 16.66 19.27
CA ALA A 158 -2.44 16.78 17.82
C ALA A 158 -3.04 15.53 17.15
N ARG A 159 -2.69 14.34 17.65
CA ARG A 159 -3.24 13.08 17.14
C ARG A 159 -4.73 12.93 17.43
N ILE A 160 -5.20 13.23 18.65
CA ILE A 160 -6.63 13.17 19.01
C ILE A 160 -7.46 14.06 18.08
N ASN A 161 -6.97 15.25 17.75
CA ASN A 161 -7.67 16.20 16.89
C ASN A 161 -7.90 15.70 15.45
N THR A 162 -7.21 14.63 15.03
CA THR A 162 -7.42 14.03 13.71
C THR A 162 -8.66 13.12 13.63
N TYR A 163 -9.22 12.68 14.76
CA TYR A 163 -10.30 11.69 14.79
C TYR A 163 -11.70 12.26 14.54
N THR A 164 -11.81 13.34 13.77
CA THR A 164 -13.08 14.03 13.48
C THR A 164 -14.08 13.16 12.73
N LYS A 165 -13.60 12.20 11.93
CA LYS A 165 -14.42 11.23 11.16
C LYS A 165 -14.33 9.80 11.70
N TRP A 166 -13.88 9.60 12.93
CA TRP A 166 -13.67 8.27 13.48
C TRP A 166 -14.98 7.47 13.53
N PRO A 167 -15.05 6.25 12.95
CA PRO A 167 -16.30 5.52 12.91
C PRO A 167 -16.69 5.01 14.30
N LYS A 168 -17.93 5.29 14.71
CA LYS A 168 -18.44 4.95 16.04
C LYS A 168 -18.44 3.43 16.29
N ASP A 169 -18.64 2.65 15.24
CA ASP A 169 -18.75 1.18 15.30
C ASP A 169 -17.41 0.50 15.62
N VAL A 170 -16.29 1.21 15.50
CA VAL A 170 -14.97 0.70 15.92
C VAL A 170 -14.93 0.49 17.43
N GLY A 171 -15.55 1.38 18.22
CA GLY A 171 -15.66 1.23 19.67
C GLY A 171 -14.33 1.33 20.44
N ILE A 172 -13.31 1.98 19.86
CA ILE A 172 -12.04 2.31 20.51
C ILE A 172 -11.95 3.83 20.65
N ASP A 173 -11.58 4.31 21.84
CA ASP A 173 -11.44 5.73 22.14
C ASP A 173 -10.25 6.35 21.35
N PRO A 174 -10.46 7.46 20.62
CA PRO A 174 -9.39 8.23 20.00
C PRO A 174 -8.19 8.54 20.91
N ALA A 175 -8.41 8.76 22.21
CA ALA A 175 -7.34 8.98 23.18
C ALA A 175 -6.44 7.76 23.34
N VAL A 176 -7.01 6.54 23.32
CA VAL A 176 -6.24 5.28 23.39
C VAL A 176 -5.46 5.05 22.10
N MET A 177 -6.05 5.36 20.95
CA MET A 177 -5.34 5.32 19.67
C MET A 177 -4.17 6.30 19.65
N ALA A 178 -4.41 7.55 20.05
CA ALA A 178 -3.40 8.59 20.14
C ALA A 178 -2.30 8.23 21.13
N ASP A 179 -2.63 7.67 22.29
CA ASP A 179 -1.65 7.21 23.28
C ASP A 179 -0.79 6.04 22.75
N ALA A 180 -1.30 5.22 21.84
CA ALA A 180 -0.50 4.20 21.13
C ALA A 180 0.33 4.75 19.96
N GLY A 181 0.30 6.07 19.75
CA GLY A 181 1.05 6.77 18.70
C GLY A 181 0.27 6.96 17.40
N PHE A 182 -0.99 6.54 17.33
CA PHE A 182 -1.78 6.59 16.11
C PHE A 182 -2.56 7.90 15.93
N PHE A 183 -2.53 8.46 14.73
CA PHE A 183 -3.45 9.50 14.28
C PHE A 183 -4.30 8.98 13.12
N SER A 184 -5.53 9.47 13.00
CA SER A 184 -6.40 9.16 11.87
C SER A 184 -5.88 9.81 10.60
N THR A 185 -5.96 9.08 9.49
CA THR A 185 -5.66 9.62 8.16
C THR A 185 -6.73 10.59 7.64
N GLN A 186 -7.79 10.85 8.41
CA GLN A 186 -8.91 11.78 8.12
C GLN A 186 -9.71 11.45 6.86
N THR A 187 -9.53 10.24 6.35
CA THR A 187 -10.33 9.64 5.28
C THR A 187 -11.41 8.74 5.87
N ASP A 188 -12.35 8.31 5.04
CA ASP A 188 -13.44 7.44 5.48
C ASP A 188 -12.91 6.06 5.89
N GLY A 189 -13.51 5.45 6.91
CA GLY A 189 -13.03 4.21 7.53
C GLY A 189 -12.18 4.43 8.79
N ASP A 190 -11.47 3.38 9.21
CA ASP A 190 -10.72 3.31 10.47
C ASP A 190 -9.19 3.30 10.27
N TRP A 191 -8.74 3.95 9.20
CA TRP A 191 -7.34 3.97 8.79
C TRP A 191 -6.52 4.95 9.64
N VAL A 192 -5.56 4.42 10.40
CA VAL A 192 -4.67 5.20 11.27
C VAL A 192 -3.21 4.99 10.89
N LYS A 193 -2.35 5.97 11.19
CA LYS A 193 -0.90 5.88 11.05
C LYS A 193 -0.18 6.25 12.33
N CYS A 194 0.93 5.57 12.60
CA CYS A 194 1.81 5.95 13.69
C CYS A 194 2.61 7.20 13.31
N TYR A 195 2.68 8.19 14.20
CA TYR A 195 3.49 9.38 13.96
C TYR A 195 4.99 9.10 13.87
N TYR A 196 5.46 8.06 14.57
CA TYR A 196 6.89 7.78 14.70
C TYR A 196 7.38 6.88 13.56
N CYS A 197 6.91 5.63 13.45
CA CYS A 197 7.36 4.71 12.41
C CYS A 197 6.68 4.93 11.06
N GLY A 198 5.58 5.68 11.02
CA GLY A 198 4.77 5.90 9.82
C GLY A 198 3.88 4.73 9.40
N GLY A 199 3.92 3.62 10.15
CA GLY A 199 3.16 2.40 9.86
C GLY A 199 1.66 2.62 10.01
N GLY A 200 0.89 2.10 9.06
CA GLY A 200 -0.57 2.24 9.03
C GLY A 200 -1.28 0.95 9.37
N LEU A 201 -2.35 1.02 10.18
CA LEU A 201 -3.25 -0.10 10.46
C LEU A 201 -4.71 0.30 10.21
N PHE A 202 -5.51 -0.67 9.75
CA PHE A 202 -6.96 -0.53 9.60
C PHE A 202 -7.68 -1.80 10.09
N GLY A 203 -9.00 -1.80 10.01
CA GLY A 203 -9.82 -2.97 10.36
C GLY A 203 -9.90 -3.19 11.86
N TRP A 204 -10.09 -2.12 12.62
CA TRP A 204 -10.13 -2.11 14.07
C TRP A 204 -11.48 -2.61 14.61
N LEU A 205 -11.42 -3.33 15.73
CA LEU A 205 -12.55 -3.91 16.44
C LEU A 205 -12.57 -3.48 17.90
N LYS A 206 -13.79 -3.34 18.44
CA LYS A 206 -13.99 -3.19 19.88
C LYS A 206 -13.28 -4.32 20.63
N GLY A 207 -12.34 -3.95 21.50
CA GLY A 207 -11.53 -4.87 22.29
C GLY A 207 -10.10 -5.04 21.78
N ASP A 208 -9.76 -4.56 20.58
CA ASP A 208 -8.36 -4.47 20.16
C ASP A 208 -7.59 -3.54 21.11
N SER A 209 -6.31 -3.84 21.29
CA SER A 209 -5.39 -2.97 22.02
C SER A 209 -4.48 -2.27 21.01
N PRO A 210 -4.62 -0.95 20.79
CA PRO A 210 -3.81 -0.22 19.83
C PRO A 210 -2.30 -0.37 20.06
N ALA A 211 -1.85 -0.35 21.32
CA ALA A 211 -0.44 -0.54 21.64
C ALA A 211 0.06 -1.96 21.32
N LYS A 212 -0.73 -3.01 21.63
CA LYS A 212 -0.35 -4.39 21.31
C LYS A 212 -0.37 -4.66 19.81
N ASP A 213 -1.37 -4.15 19.10
CA ASP A 213 -1.42 -4.24 17.64
C ASP A 213 -0.25 -3.48 17.00
N HIS A 214 0.11 -2.31 17.53
CA HIS A 214 1.29 -1.58 17.09
C HIS A 214 2.56 -2.43 17.24
N ALA A 215 2.79 -3.03 18.41
CA ALA A 215 3.94 -3.90 18.65
C ALA A 215 3.92 -5.16 17.78
N ARG A 216 2.73 -5.75 17.56
CA ARG A 216 2.55 -6.95 16.72
C ARG A 216 2.94 -6.70 15.26
N PHE A 217 2.46 -5.61 14.67
CA PHE A 217 2.63 -5.34 13.24
C PHE A 217 3.89 -4.53 12.91
N TYR A 218 4.36 -3.70 13.86
CA TYR A 218 5.52 -2.83 13.69
C TYR A 218 6.45 -2.89 14.93
N SER A 219 6.90 -4.10 15.27
CA SER A 219 7.77 -4.38 16.43
C SER A 219 9.09 -3.61 16.44
N PHE A 220 9.52 -3.07 15.29
CA PHE A 220 10.71 -2.24 15.16
C PHE A 220 10.49 -0.78 15.58
N CYS A 221 9.25 -0.31 15.78
CA CYS A 221 8.98 1.09 16.06
C CYS A 221 9.60 1.54 17.40
N PRO A 222 10.49 2.55 17.41
CA PRO A 222 11.12 2.99 18.66
C PRO A 222 10.12 3.45 19.72
N TYR A 223 9.08 4.19 19.31
CA TYR A 223 8.03 4.66 20.21
C TYR A 223 7.32 3.52 20.95
N ILE A 224 6.93 2.45 20.25
CA ILE A 224 6.18 1.37 20.91
C ILE A 224 7.09 0.49 21.79
N ARG A 225 8.35 0.30 21.38
CA ARG A 225 9.36 -0.41 22.16
C ARG A 225 9.68 0.32 23.46
N GLU A 226 9.81 1.64 23.42
CA GLU A 226 9.97 2.46 24.62
C GLU A 226 8.72 2.38 25.51
N LYS A 227 7.52 2.49 24.93
CA LYS A 227 6.27 2.52 25.67
C LYS A 227 5.94 1.20 26.38
N LEU A 228 6.16 0.06 25.72
CA LEU A 228 5.81 -1.27 26.27
C LEU A 228 7.00 -1.98 26.92
N GLY A 229 8.23 -1.63 26.54
CA GLY A 229 9.44 -2.36 26.89
C GLY A 229 9.71 -3.55 25.95
N GLU A 230 11.00 -3.86 25.78
CA GLU A 230 11.49 -4.91 24.88
C GLU A 230 10.91 -6.30 25.17
N GLU A 231 10.78 -6.66 26.45
CA GLU A 231 10.27 -7.97 26.87
C GLU A 231 8.81 -8.17 26.46
N GLU A 232 7.96 -7.17 26.68
CA GLU A 232 6.54 -7.24 26.32
C GLU A 232 6.35 -7.23 24.80
N VAL A 233 7.14 -6.44 24.06
CA VAL A 233 7.11 -6.48 22.59
C VAL A 233 7.50 -7.87 22.09
N LEU A 234 8.58 -8.47 22.61
CA LEU A 234 9.02 -9.80 22.22
C LEU A 234 7.96 -10.86 22.53
N LYS A 235 7.30 -10.75 23.68
CA LYS A 235 6.19 -11.64 24.05
C LYS A 235 5.02 -11.52 23.07
N ILE A 236 4.59 -10.30 22.75
CA ILE A 236 3.48 -10.04 21.82
C ILE A 236 3.75 -10.68 20.44
N VAL A 237 4.94 -10.45 19.87
CA VAL A 237 5.27 -10.98 18.54
C VAL A 237 5.43 -12.49 18.52
N THR A 238 5.80 -13.09 19.66
CA THR A 238 5.98 -14.54 19.79
C THR A 238 4.64 -15.25 19.98
N GLU A 239 3.75 -14.69 20.82
CA GLU A 239 2.44 -15.27 21.10
C GLU A 239 1.46 -15.02 19.96
N ASN A 240 1.47 -13.84 19.35
CA ASN A 240 0.53 -13.46 18.29
C ASN A 240 1.26 -12.74 17.14
N PRO A 241 2.01 -13.48 16.29
CA PRO A 241 2.74 -12.86 15.20
C PRO A 241 1.79 -12.17 14.20
N ALA A 242 2.31 -11.13 13.55
CA ALA A 242 1.64 -10.56 12.38
C ALA A 242 1.57 -11.62 11.26
N PRO A 243 0.54 -11.55 10.38
CA PRO A 243 0.47 -12.41 9.20
C PRO A 243 1.76 -12.35 8.39
N LYS A 244 2.24 -13.50 7.95
CA LYS A 244 3.40 -13.60 7.06
C LYS A 244 2.92 -13.52 5.62
N ALA A 245 3.47 -12.57 4.86
CA ALA A 245 3.34 -12.60 3.42
C ALA A 245 4.21 -13.72 2.82
N LYS A 246 3.95 -14.05 1.56
CA LYS A 246 4.81 -14.92 0.78
C LYS A 246 6.18 -14.27 0.61
N ASP A 247 7.23 -15.02 0.92
CA ASP A 247 8.60 -14.55 0.75
C ASP A 247 8.92 -14.34 -0.74
N ARG A 248 9.53 -13.20 -1.07
CA ARG A 248 9.94 -12.83 -2.44
C ARG A 248 11.01 -11.74 -2.44
N SER A 249 11.61 -11.49 -3.60
CA SER A 249 12.48 -10.33 -3.84
C SER A 249 11.65 -9.07 -4.13
N LEU A 250 12.21 -7.90 -3.80
CA LEU A 250 11.69 -6.60 -4.29
C LEU A 250 11.89 -6.43 -5.80
N LYS A 251 12.96 -7.01 -6.36
CA LYS A 251 13.17 -7.06 -7.81
C LYS A 251 12.20 -8.04 -8.45
N LEU A 252 11.70 -7.70 -9.63
CA LEU A 252 10.82 -8.58 -10.39
C LEU A 252 11.63 -9.68 -11.08
N SER A 253 11.08 -10.89 -11.15
CA SER A 253 11.64 -11.93 -12.02
C SER A 253 11.41 -11.58 -13.49
N GLU A 254 12.19 -12.19 -14.40
CA GLU A 254 11.96 -11.99 -15.85
C GLU A 254 10.55 -12.44 -16.28
N GLU A 255 10.00 -13.46 -15.63
CA GLU A 255 8.62 -13.92 -15.83
C GLU A 255 7.60 -12.86 -15.39
N GLU A 256 7.82 -12.20 -14.24
CA GLU A 256 6.95 -11.11 -13.78
C GLU A 256 7.05 -9.87 -14.69
N LYS A 257 8.25 -9.58 -15.19
CA LYS A 257 8.48 -8.49 -16.17
C LYS A 257 7.76 -8.74 -17.49
N ASP A 258 7.75 -9.98 -17.97
CA ASP A 258 6.98 -10.35 -19.16
C ASP A 258 5.47 -10.29 -18.89
N LEU A 259 5.02 -10.78 -17.73
CA LEU A 259 3.62 -10.69 -17.31
C LEU A 259 3.15 -9.24 -17.19
N LEU A 260 3.99 -8.30 -16.75
CA LEU A 260 3.61 -6.88 -16.64
C LEU A 260 3.07 -6.30 -17.95
N MET A 261 3.53 -6.80 -19.10
CA MET A 261 3.01 -6.36 -20.40
C MET A 261 1.58 -6.83 -20.68
N HIS A 262 1.06 -7.77 -19.88
CA HIS A 262 -0.35 -8.17 -19.90
C HIS A 262 -1.24 -7.19 -19.11
N PHE A 263 -0.67 -6.36 -18.23
CA PHE A 263 -1.40 -5.41 -17.40
C PHE A 263 -2.02 -4.27 -18.26
N PRO A 264 -3.30 -3.89 -18.09
CA PRO A 264 -3.99 -2.96 -19.00
C PRO A 264 -3.30 -1.61 -19.18
N VAL A 265 -2.78 -1.03 -18.08
CA VAL A 265 -2.06 0.24 -18.14
C VAL A 265 -0.76 0.12 -18.95
N CYS A 266 -0.01 -0.97 -18.81
CA CYS A 266 1.18 -1.24 -19.62
C CYS A 266 0.84 -1.45 -21.10
N LYS A 267 -0.19 -2.25 -21.41
CA LYS A 267 -0.68 -2.45 -22.79
C LYS A 267 -1.03 -1.12 -23.47
N ARG A 268 -1.74 -0.26 -22.74
CA ARG A 268 -2.11 1.06 -23.25
C ARG A 268 -0.88 1.95 -23.48
N MET A 269 0.06 1.99 -22.54
CA MET A 269 1.28 2.77 -22.67
C MET A 269 2.13 2.32 -23.87
N ALA A 270 2.22 1.01 -24.10
CA ALA A 270 2.88 0.46 -25.28
C ALA A 270 2.18 0.90 -26.58
N THR A 271 0.84 0.93 -26.58
CA THR A 271 0.04 1.38 -27.75
C THR A 271 0.28 2.85 -28.10
N VAL A 272 0.60 3.71 -27.11
CA VAL A 272 0.96 5.12 -27.35
C VAL A 272 2.45 5.32 -27.66
N GLY A 273 3.22 4.24 -27.83
CA GLY A 273 4.60 4.28 -28.33
C GLY A 273 5.69 4.21 -27.27
N MET A 274 5.37 3.95 -26.00
CA MET A 274 6.40 3.73 -24.97
C MET A 274 7.10 2.39 -25.19
N ARG A 275 8.44 2.35 -25.07
CA ARG A 275 9.21 1.12 -25.27
C ARG A 275 8.97 0.14 -24.13
N LYS A 276 8.95 -1.16 -24.45
CA LYS A 276 8.77 -2.24 -23.45
C LYS A 276 9.73 -2.10 -22.27
N ASP A 277 11.01 -1.88 -22.54
CA ASP A 277 12.03 -1.81 -21.48
C ASP A 277 11.81 -0.62 -20.54
N ASP A 278 11.42 0.55 -21.06
CA ASP A 278 11.14 1.71 -20.23
C ASP A 278 9.91 1.47 -19.35
N LEU A 279 8.88 0.82 -19.91
CA LEU A 279 7.68 0.45 -19.17
C LEU A 279 7.98 -0.51 -18.04
N VAL A 280 8.64 -1.62 -18.33
CA VAL A 280 8.97 -2.65 -17.34
C VAL A 280 9.84 -2.06 -16.22
N ASN A 281 10.90 -1.33 -16.57
CA ASN A 281 11.81 -0.76 -15.59
C ASN A 281 11.15 0.37 -14.77
N GLY A 282 10.32 1.21 -15.40
CA GLY A 282 9.55 2.23 -14.70
C GLY A 282 8.50 1.65 -13.76
N PHE A 283 7.81 0.58 -14.17
CA PHE A 283 6.88 -0.16 -13.32
C PHE A 283 7.59 -0.82 -12.14
N GLU A 284 8.68 -1.54 -12.38
CA GLU A 284 9.50 -2.15 -11.33
C GLU A 284 9.96 -1.08 -10.32
N TYR A 285 10.47 0.06 -10.80
CA TYR A 285 10.86 1.17 -9.94
C TYR A 285 9.71 1.67 -9.05
N VAL A 286 8.50 1.81 -9.60
CA VAL A 286 7.33 2.24 -8.81
C VAL A 286 6.92 1.17 -7.80
N LEU A 287 6.95 -0.12 -8.17
CA LEU A 287 6.67 -1.22 -7.23
C LEU A 287 7.69 -1.26 -6.08
N GLU A 288 8.98 -1.15 -6.37
CA GLU A 288 10.04 -1.11 -5.36
C GLU A 288 9.95 0.12 -4.46
N ARG A 289 9.42 1.23 -5.00
CA ARG A 289 9.29 2.46 -4.24
C ARG A 289 8.06 2.47 -3.35
N ASP A 290 6.91 2.07 -3.88
CA ASP A 290 5.58 2.30 -3.30
C ASP A 290 4.84 0.99 -2.92
N GLY A 291 5.36 -0.17 -3.33
CA GLY A 291 4.74 -1.48 -3.15
C GLY A 291 3.63 -1.80 -4.15
N MET A 292 3.30 -0.85 -5.04
CA MET A 292 2.12 -0.93 -5.89
C MET A 292 2.11 0.14 -7.00
N PRO A 293 1.38 -0.07 -8.11
CA PRO A 293 1.27 0.92 -9.18
C PRO A 293 0.35 2.08 -8.81
N HIS A 294 0.45 3.18 -9.56
CA HIS A 294 -0.48 4.31 -9.43
C HIS A 294 -1.85 3.99 -10.04
N PHE A 295 -2.90 4.53 -9.41
CA PHE A 295 -4.27 4.39 -9.91
C PHE A 295 -4.51 5.10 -11.24
N ASP A 296 -3.84 6.23 -11.48
CA ASP A 296 -4.07 7.11 -12.64
C ASP A 296 -3.03 6.85 -13.74
N PHE A 297 -3.51 6.62 -14.95
CA PHE A 297 -2.66 6.41 -16.12
C PHE A 297 -1.61 7.51 -16.33
N ASN A 298 -2.00 8.79 -16.20
CA ASN A 298 -1.07 9.89 -16.48
C ASN A 298 0.02 9.92 -15.42
N LYS A 299 -0.33 9.73 -14.14
CA LYS A 299 0.67 9.61 -13.08
C LYS A 299 1.64 8.47 -13.33
N MET A 300 1.13 7.32 -13.77
CA MET A 300 2.00 6.19 -14.09
C MET A 300 2.87 6.46 -15.32
N ALA A 301 2.35 7.17 -16.32
CA ALA A 301 3.09 7.57 -17.52
C ALA A 301 4.22 8.53 -17.16
N ASP A 302 3.93 9.53 -16.32
CA ASP A 302 4.89 10.51 -15.82
C ASP A 302 6.05 9.81 -15.08
N GLU A 303 5.76 8.81 -14.24
CA GLU A 303 6.79 8.04 -13.53
C GLU A 303 7.70 7.26 -14.48
N VAL A 304 7.13 6.64 -15.53
CA VAL A 304 7.91 5.93 -16.55
C VAL A 304 8.82 6.89 -17.31
N VAL A 305 8.29 8.04 -17.72
CA VAL A 305 9.07 9.07 -18.43
C VAL A 305 10.16 9.64 -17.54
N ASP A 306 9.85 9.97 -16.28
CA ASP A 306 10.82 10.47 -15.31
C ASP A 306 11.93 9.47 -15.03
N PHE A 307 11.60 8.18 -14.96
CA PHE A 307 12.57 7.11 -14.82
C PHE A 307 13.51 7.06 -16.04
N GLU A 308 12.97 7.11 -17.26
CA GLU A 308 13.77 7.10 -18.49
C GLU A 308 14.71 8.31 -18.57
N LEU A 309 14.23 9.50 -18.22
CA LEU A 309 15.02 10.72 -18.19
C LEU A 309 16.19 10.62 -17.21
N ARG A 310 15.95 10.07 -16.01
CA ARG A 310 17.00 9.81 -15.00
C ARG A 310 18.01 8.79 -15.50
N ALA A 311 17.56 7.67 -16.05
CA ALA A 311 18.44 6.63 -16.60
C ALA A 311 19.31 7.16 -17.76
N THR A 312 18.74 7.99 -18.62
CA THR A 312 19.46 8.62 -19.73
C THR A 312 20.48 9.64 -19.23
N LYS A 313 20.14 10.44 -18.23
CA LYS A 313 21.09 11.36 -17.59
C LYS A 313 22.24 10.60 -16.92
N ALA A 314 21.95 9.50 -16.22
CA ALA A 314 22.97 8.66 -15.59
C ALA A 314 23.94 8.04 -16.61
N ARG A 315 23.42 7.48 -17.72
CA ARG A 315 24.24 6.95 -18.83
C ARG A 315 25.15 8.01 -19.45
N ARG A 316 24.64 9.23 -19.66
CA ARG A 316 25.44 10.36 -20.18
C ARG A 316 26.55 10.76 -19.20
N LEU A 317 26.25 10.83 -17.91
CA LEU A 317 27.25 11.13 -16.89
C LEU A 317 28.32 10.05 -16.80
N ALA A 318 27.94 8.76 -16.84
CA ALA A 318 28.86 7.64 -16.85
C ALA A 318 29.82 7.68 -18.07
N ALA A 319 29.29 7.93 -19.26
CA ALA A 319 30.09 8.07 -20.48
C ALA A 319 31.05 9.27 -20.42
N ILE A 320 30.67 10.37 -19.76
CA ILE A 320 31.57 11.51 -19.52
C ILE A 320 32.69 11.08 -18.56
N THR A 321 32.36 10.40 -17.47
CA THR A 321 33.36 9.97 -16.47
C THR A 321 34.35 8.95 -17.04
N GLU A 322 33.90 8.01 -17.86
CA GLU A 322 34.76 7.03 -18.55
C GLU A 322 35.72 7.74 -19.53
N ASN A 323 35.20 8.66 -20.36
CA ASN A 323 36.04 9.45 -21.26
C ASN A 323 37.08 10.31 -20.52
N THR A 324 36.72 10.90 -19.38
CA THR A 324 37.69 11.67 -18.56
C THR A 324 38.75 10.78 -17.90
N ALA A 325 38.39 9.54 -17.52
CA ALA A 325 39.34 8.58 -16.96
C ALA A 325 40.35 8.10 -18.01
N GLU A 326 39.90 7.84 -19.25
CA GLU A 326 40.78 7.48 -20.37
C GLU A 326 41.73 8.62 -20.77
N GLN A 327 41.28 9.87 -20.72
CA GLN A 327 42.11 11.06 -20.99
C GLN A 327 43.15 11.34 -19.89
N HIS A 328 42.89 10.92 -18.64
CA HIS A 328 43.87 11.02 -17.55
C HIS A 328 44.87 9.86 -17.55
N SER A 329 44.47 8.65 -17.98
CA SER A 329 45.37 7.50 -18.11
C SER A 329 46.40 7.62 -19.25
N THR A 330 46.17 8.51 -20.21
CA THR A 330 47.07 8.71 -21.37
C THR A 330 48.10 9.82 -21.17
N LYS A 331 48.12 10.48 -19.99
CA LYS A 331 49.15 11.45 -19.58
C LYS A 331 50.15 10.84 -18.59
N GLU A 332 50.76 9.71 -18.92
CA GLU A 332 52.04 9.37 -18.31
C GLU A 332 53.11 10.29 -18.92
N TYR A 333 53.51 11.31 -18.15
CA TYR A 333 54.66 12.14 -18.51
C TYR A 333 55.92 11.28 -18.42
N PRO A 334 56.79 11.27 -19.46
CA PRO A 334 58.06 10.57 -19.36
C PRO A 334 58.88 11.21 -18.24
N LEU A 335 59.29 10.41 -17.26
CA LEU A 335 60.29 10.80 -16.28
C LEU A 335 61.58 11.14 -17.03
N GLN A 336 61.96 12.41 -17.02
CA GLN A 336 63.30 12.87 -17.43
C GLN A 336 64.24 12.90 -16.24
#